data_AF-A0A920G1C9-F1
#
_entry.id   AF-A0A920G1C9-F1
#
_cell.length_a   1.000
_cell.length_b   1.000
_cell.length_c   1.000
_cell.angle_alpha   90.00
_cell.angle_beta   90.00
_cell.angle_gamma   90.00
#
_symmetry.space_group_name_H-M   'P 1'
#
loop_
_entity.id
_entity.type
_entity.pdbx_description
1 polymer ?
#
loop_
_entity_poly.entity_id
_entity_poly.type
_entity_poly.pdbx_seq_one_letter_code
_entity_poly.pdbx_strand_id
1 'polypeptide(L)' 'MIKDAGDDPDVTDGLLIISKIVKRNDQNGIYFKAGNGVGTVTLPGLPLDVGEPAINPGPRKMIEDNLKKLSIAKII' A
#
# COMPACT_ATOMS: atom_id res chain seq x y z
N MET A 1 -9.90 1.39 -7.54
CA MET A 1 -9.76 2.52 -8.48
C MET A 1 -8.93 2.06 -9.66
N ILE A 2 -9.19 2.56 -10.87
CA ILE A 2 -8.32 2.31 -12.02
C ILE A 2 -7.15 3.31 -11.94
N LYS A 3 -5.92 2.85 -12.16
CA LYS A 3 -4.76 3.73 -12.25
C LYS A 3 -4.86 4.54 -13.55
N ASP A 4 -4.56 5.82 -13.43
CA ASP A 4 -4.43 6.75 -14.54
C ASP A 4 -2.99 7.29 -14.52
N ALA A 5 -2.24 7.02 -15.59
CA ALA A 5 -0.87 7.49 -15.78
C ALA A 5 -0.78 8.81 -16.57
N GLY A 6 -1.91 9.34 -17.06
CA GLY A 6 -1.90 10.51 -17.94
C GLY A 6 -1.22 10.23 -19.28
N ASP A 7 -0.23 11.05 -19.63
CA ASP A 7 0.56 10.94 -20.86
C ASP A 7 1.86 10.14 -20.70
N ASP A 8 2.16 9.65 -19.49
CA ASP A 8 3.34 8.85 -19.21
C ASP A 8 3.20 7.43 -19.81
N PRO A 9 4.15 6.96 -20.65
CA PRO A 9 4.15 5.59 -21.16
C PRO A 9 4.49 4.60 -20.04
N ASP A 10 3.48 4.27 -19.24
CA ASP A 10 3.56 3.37 -18.09
C ASP A 10 2.79 2.07 -18.35
N VAL A 11 3.51 0.95 -18.31
CA VAL A 11 2.95 -0.41 -18.55
C VAL A 11 1.85 -0.81 -17.54
N THR A 12 1.76 -0.10 -16.41
CA THR A 12 0.77 -0.34 -15.36
C THR A 12 -0.45 0.58 -15.47
N ASP A 13 -0.53 1.44 -16.49
CA ASP A 13 -1.73 2.24 -16.74
C ASP A 13 -2.98 1.39 -16.96
N GLY A 14 -4.13 1.89 -16.51
CA GLY A 14 -5.41 1.17 -16.60
C GLY A 14 -5.55 -0.02 -15.64
N LEU A 15 -4.53 -0.36 -14.85
CA LEU A 15 -4.63 -1.45 -13.88
C LEU A 15 -5.60 -1.11 -12.74
N LEU A 16 -6.41 -2.10 -12.36
CA LEU A 16 -7.31 -1.99 -11.22
C LEU A 16 -6.52 -2.13 -9.90
N ILE A 17 -6.52 -1.06 -9.12
CA ILE A 17 -5.97 -1.02 -7.76
C ILE A 17 -7.09 -1.26 -6.76
N ILE A 18 -6.92 -2.29 -5.93
CA ILE A 18 -7.85 -2.66 -4.86
C ILE A 18 -7.10 -2.64 -3.53
N SER A 19 -7.72 -2.05 -2.51
CA SER A 19 -7.24 -2.13 -1.12
C SER A 19 -8.38 -2.55 -0.20
N LYS A 20 -8.06 -3.39 0.79
CA LYS A 20 -8.98 -3.79 1.85
C LYS A 20 -8.38 -3.42 3.19
N ILE A 21 -9.10 -2.61 3.95
CA ILE A 21 -8.72 -2.20 5.30
C ILE A 21 -9.50 -3.07 6.30
N VAL A 22 -8.78 -3.61 7.29
CA VAL A 22 -9.38 -4.35 8.39
C VAL A 22 -8.87 -3.76 9.69
N LYS A 23 -9.77 -3.38 10.59
CA LYS A 23 -9.39 -2.94 11.93
C LYS A 23 -8.87 -4.15 12.72
N ARG A 24 -7.68 -4.00 13.27
CA ARG A 24 -7.05 -4.98 14.16
C ARG A 24 -7.15 -4.48 15.60
N ASN A 25 -7.48 -5.37 16.52
CA ASN A 25 -7.57 -5.06 17.95
C ASN A 25 -6.33 -5.52 18.73
N ASP A 26 -5.44 -6.27 18.08
CA ASP A 26 -4.32 -6.97 18.70
C ASP A 26 -2.99 -6.21 18.59
N GLN A 27 -2.91 -5.18 17.75
CA GLN A 27 -1.65 -4.52 17.41
C GLN A 27 -1.82 -3.03 17.12
N ASN A 28 -0.88 -2.23 17.61
CA ASN A 28 -0.76 -0.82 17.25
C ASN A 28 0.02 -0.67 15.94
N GLY A 29 -0.41 0.27 15.10
CA GLY A 29 0.25 0.59 13.83
C GLY A 29 -0.48 0.08 12.60
N ILE A 30 0.19 0.18 11.44
CA ILE A 30 -0.34 -0.20 10.14
C ILE A 30 0.49 -1.37 9.63
N TYR A 31 -0.21 -2.45 9.28
CA TYR A 31 0.40 -3.66 8.74
C TYR A 31 0.00 -3.82 7.28
N PHE A 32 1.00 -3.99 6.42
CA PHE A 32 0.79 -4.23 5.01
C PHE A 32 0.69 -5.73 4.75
N LYS A 33 -0.31 -6.13 3.95
CA LYS A 33 -0.47 -7.50 3.48
C LYS A 33 -0.65 -7.50 1.97
N ALA A 34 0.09 -8.34 1.27
CA ALA A 34 -0.07 -8.52 -0.17
C ALA A 34 -1.45 -9.11 -0.49
N GLY A 35 -2.15 -8.49 -1.44
CA GLY A 35 -3.31 -9.07 -2.11
C GLY A 35 -2.91 -9.69 -3.45
N ASN A 36 -3.90 -10.21 -4.19
CA ASN A 36 -3.66 -10.70 -5.54
C ASN A 36 -3.04 -9.60 -6.42
N GLY A 37 -2.00 -9.96 -7.19
CA GLY A 37 -1.27 -9.02 -8.05
C GLY A 37 -0.18 -8.20 -7.35
N VAL A 38 -0.04 -8.29 -6.02
CA VAL A 38 1.07 -7.66 -5.29
C VAL A 38 2.16 -8.70 -5.05
N GLY A 39 3.37 -8.45 -5.55
CA GLY A 39 4.51 -9.34 -5.35
C GLY A 39 5.00 -9.40 -3.89
N THR A 40 5.81 -10.40 -3.60
CA THR A 40 6.58 -10.52 -2.36
C THR A 40 8.05 -10.31 -2.70
N VAL A 41 8.78 -9.58 -1.85
CA VAL A 41 10.22 -9.41 -2.03
C VAL A 41 10.91 -10.74 -1.80
N THR A 42 11.62 -11.24 -2.81
CA THR A 42 12.29 -12.55 -2.77
C THR A 42 13.81 -12.47 -2.62
N LEU A 43 14.40 -11.32 -2.91
CA LEU A 43 15.84 -11.09 -2.91
C LEU A 43 16.20 -9.80 -2.16
N PRO A 44 17.40 -9.73 -1.55
CA PRO A 44 17.88 -8.50 -0.93
C PRO A 44 18.18 -7.43 -1.99
N GLY A 45 18.29 -6.17 -1.54
CA GLY A 45 18.67 -5.03 -2.38
C GLY A 45 17.54 -4.02 -2.63
N LEU A 46 16.31 -4.34 -2.20
CA LEU A 46 15.23 -3.36 -2.12
C LEU A 46 15.21 -2.69 -0.74
N PRO A 47 14.61 -1.49 -0.60
CA PRO A 47 14.38 -0.85 0.69
C PRO A 47 13.25 -1.53 1.49
N LEU A 48 13.04 -2.83 1.28
CA LEU A 48 12.03 -3.70 1.86
C LEU A 48 12.70 -5.04 2.17
N ASP A 49 12.38 -5.62 3.32
CA ASP A 49 12.95 -6.91 3.72
C ASP A 49 12.44 -8.06 2.85
N VAL A 50 13.23 -9.14 2.75
CA VAL A 50 12.79 -10.37 2.09
C VAL A 50 11.59 -10.95 2.84
N GLY A 51 10.55 -11.31 2.10
CA GLY A 51 9.27 -11.78 2.64
C GLY A 51 8.21 -10.67 2.80
N GLU A 52 8.59 -9.40 2.72
CA GLU A 52 7.64 -8.29 2.78
C GLU A 52 6.80 -8.16 1.48
N PRO A 53 5.58 -7.62 1.55
CA PRO A 53 4.86 -7.16 0.37
C PRO A 53 5.68 -6.12 -0.38
N ALA A 54 5.79 -6.28 -1.70
CA ALA A 54 6.51 -5.39 -2.62
C ALA A 54 5.74 -4.08 -2.85
N ILE A 55 5.55 -3.32 -1.76
CA ILE A 55 4.94 -1.99 -1.73
C ILE A 55 6.03 -1.04 -1.26
N ASN A 56 6.51 -0.18 -2.16
CA ASN A 56 7.66 0.70 -1.92
C ASN A 56 7.44 1.67 -0.75
N PRO A 57 8.52 2.18 -0.10
CA PRO A 57 8.41 3.10 1.03
C PRO A 57 7.57 4.36 0.77
N GLY A 58 7.67 4.95 -0.43
CA GLY A 58 6.87 6.12 -0.82
C GLY A 58 5.36 5.85 -0.74
N PRO A 59 4.83 4.86 -1.50
CA PRO A 59 3.45 4.42 -1.37
C PRO A 59 3.04 4.00 0.06
N ARG A 60 3.89 3.30 0.82
CA ARG A 60 3.60 2.95 2.23
C ARG A 60 3.33 4.21 3.06
N LYS A 61 4.21 5.21 2.98
CA LYS A 61 4.05 6.49 3.68
C LYS A 61 2.76 7.19 3.27
N MET A 62 2.43 7.24 1.98
CA MET A 62 1.17 7.83 1.51
C MET A 62 -0.05 7.13 2.10
N ILE A 63 -0.05 5.80 2.14
CA ILE A 63 -1.15 5.02 2.75
C ILE A 63 -1.27 5.34 4.24
N GLU A 64 -0.15 5.35 4.97
CA GLU A 64 -0.14 5.67 6.39
C GLU A 64 -0.64 7.08 6.70
N ASP A 65 -0.18 8.08 5.95
CA ASP A 65 -0.57 9.47 6.16
C ASP A 65 -2.07 9.67 5.88
N ASN A 66 -2.61 9.03 4.85
CA ASN A 66 -4.05 9.07 4.57
C ASN A 66 -4.87 8.35 5.66
N LEU A 67 -4.42 7.18 6.13
CA LEU A 67 -5.09 6.46 7.21
C LEU A 67 -5.06 7.26 8.53
N LYS A 68 -3.94 7.93 8.83
CA LYS A 68 -3.82 8.81 10.01
C LYS A 68 -4.81 9.96 9.94
N LYS A 69 -4.93 10.65 8.79
CA LYS A 69 -5.94 11.72 8.58
C LYS A 69 -7.37 11.23 8.87
N LEU A 70 -7.72 10.01 8.45
CA LEU A 70 -9.04 9.42 8.72
C LEU A 70 -9.24 9.05 10.19
N SER A 71 -8.17 8.65 10.89
CA SER A 71 -8.23 8.33 12.33
C SER A 71 -8.41 9.57 13.21
N ILE A 72 -7.91 10.73 12.78
CA ILE A 72 -8.09 12.02 13.47
C ILE A 72 -9.51 12.57 13.21
N ALA A 73 -10.11 12.24 12.07
CA ALA A 73 -11.45 12.70 11.67
C ALA A 73 -12.63 11.90 12.28
N LYS A 74 -12.38 11.02 13.26
CA LYS A 74 -13.43 10.29 14.01
C LYS A 74 -13.30 10.49 15.52
N ILE A 75 -13.51 11.72 15.96
CA ILE A 75 -14.08 12.06 17.28
C ILE A 75 -15.02 13.26 17.08
N ILE A 76 -16.24 12.99 16.61
CA ILE A 76 -17.47 13.73 16.95
C ILE A 76 -18.64 12.76 16.83
#